data_AF-A0A7C6LAC7-F1
#
_entry.id   AF-A0A7C6LAC7-F1
#
_cell.length_a   1.000
_cell.length_b   1.000
_cell.length_c   1.000
_cell.angle_alpha   90.00
_cell.angle_beta   90.00
_cell.angle_gamma   90.00
#
_symmetry.space_group_name_H-M   'P 1'
#
loop_
_entity.id
_entity.type
_entity.pdbx_description
1 polymer ?
#
loop_
_entity_poly.entity_id
_entity_poly.type
_entity_poly.pdbx_seq_one_letter_code
_entity_poly.pdbx_strand_id
1 'polypeptide(L)'
;MFRHRFLIAAVLLALLATKLTNTYIRRLEAQALGEGTRVQVVVAKNTIPQGTCLKPNHVTLRWWPADLVPPGAFSDPSQVENQIAAVDFVPGEPIIAGRLVEEEEQSLAWRLSPGERAVAVPVRGVEGLERELTHGRRVDLLGTFLDYGTGLENSVVVLENVKLLDATSTENAYGSSFGSQTVVLAVTPEEAQKLALFSSSGQLHLLLRPEAEEKSIGSKGGVLTVRNLFGLPAEGRKENAGSWPVDGRGQGLEDQDSTRTVEIIRGTSSTVEIPASAAFTR
;
A
#
# COMPACT_ATOMS: atom_id res chain seq x y z
N MET A 1 -36.31 -3.03 -91.49
CA MET A 1 -35.04 -3.23 -90.74
C MET A 1 -34.85 -2.33 -89.51
N PHE A 2 -35.44 -1.13 -89.43
CA PHE A 2 -35.14 -0.18 -88.33
C PHE A 2 -35.69 -0.55 -86.94
N ARG A 3 -36.82 -1.27 -86.85
CA ARG A 3 -37.47 -1.58 -85.56
C ARG A 3 -36.65 -2.49 -84.63
N HIS A 4 -35.92 -3.45 -85.19
CA HIS A 4 -35.13 -4.38 -84.39
C HIS A 4 -33.84 -3.75 -83.81
N ARG A 5 -33.35 -2.66 -84.41
CA ARG A 5 -32.13 -1.97 -83.94
C ARG A 5 -32.34 -1.33 -82.56
N PHE A 6 -33.53 -0.78 -82.32
CA PHE A 6 -33.90 -0.22 -81.02
C PHE A 6 -34.09 -1.30 -79.94
N LEU A 7 -34.65 -2.46 -80.30
CA LEU A 7 -34.78 -3.59 -79.38
C LEU A 7 -33.41 -4.16 -78.97
N ILE A 8 -32.48 -4.30 -79.93
CA ILE A 8 -31.11 -4.76 -79.64
C ILE A 8 -30.38 -3.74 -78.75
N ALA A 9 -30.52 -2.45 -79.01
CA ALA A 9 -29.92 -1.39 -78.19
C ALA A 9 -30.47 -1.40 -76.76
N ALA A 10 -31.79 -1.56 -76.57
CA ALA A 10 -32.41 -1.63 -75.26
C ALA A 10 -31.92 -2.85 -74.44
N VAL A 11 -31.80 -4.01 -75.07
CA VAL A 11 -31.28 -5.22 -74.43
C VAL A 11 -29.81 -5.05 -74.02
N LEU A 12 -28.98 -4.46 -74.90
CA LEU A 12 -27.58 -4.18 -74.56
C LEU A 12 -27.43 -3.21 -73.39
N LEU A 13 -28.25 -2.16 -73.36
CA LEU A 13 -28.21 -1.15 -72.29
C LEU A 13 -28.69 -1.74 -70.96
N ALA A 14 -29.73 -2.59 -70.98
CA ALA A 14 -30.20 -3.33 -69.81
C ALA A 14 -29.11 -4.28 -69.28
N LEU A 15 -28.41 -5.01 -70.15
CA LEU A 15 -27.31 -5.88 -69.75
C LEU A 15 -26.14 -5.08 -69.16
N LEU A 16 -25.81 -3.93 -69.75
CA LEU A 16 -24.75 -3.04 -69.25
C LEU A 16 -25.09 -2.48 -67.87
N ALA A 17 -26.32 -1.97 -67.69
CA ALA A 17 -26.80 -1.46 -66.41
C ALA A 17 -26.82 -2.55 -65.32
N THR A 18 -27.27 -3.76 -65.68
CA THR A 18 -27.27 -4.92 -64.79
C THR A 18 -25.84 -5.29 -64.37
N LYS A 19 -24.88 -5.31 -65.32
CA LYS A 19 -23.48 -5.59 -65.03
C LYS A 19 -22.87 -4.55 -64.09
N LEU A 20 -23.08 -3.27 -64.37
CA LEU A 20 -22.58 -2.17 -63.54
C LEU A 20 -23.13 -2.24 -62.12
N THR A 21 -24.44 -2.44 -61.99
CA THR A 21 -25.12 -2.56 -60.69
C THR A 21 -24.59 -3.76 -59.90
N ASN A 22 -24.45 -4.93 -60.53
CA ASN A 22 -23.89 -6.12 -59.88
C ASN A 22 -22.43 -5.90 -59.43
N THR A 23 -21.60 -5.21 -60.22
CA THR A 23 -20.22 -4.89 -59.80
C THR A 23 -20.17 -3.87 -58.66
N TYR A 24 -21.11 -2.93 -58.62
CA TYR A 24 -21.21 -1.95 -57.54
C TYR A 24 -21.66 -2.61 -56.23
N ILE A 25 -22.71 -3.44 -56.29
CA ILE A 25 -23.20 -4.22 -55.15
C ILE A 25 -22.10 -5.15 -54.62
N ARG A 26 -21.41 -5.90 -55.48
CA ARG A 26 -20.30 -6.78 -55.06
C ARG A 26 -19.15 -6.03 -54.40
N ARG A 27 -18.83 -4.81 -54.85
CA ARG A 27 -17.81 -3.97 -54.18
C ARG A 27 -18.28 -3.49 -52.81
N LEU A 28 -19.56 -3.13 -52.70
CA LEU A 28 -20.16 -2.71 -51.43
C LEU A 28 -20.23 -3.90 -50.45
N GLU A 29 -20.58 -5.08 -50.93
CA GLU A 29 -20.56 -6.33 -50.18
C GLU A 29 -19.14 -6.69 -49.74
N ALA A 30 -18.13 -6.58 -50.62
CA ALA A 30 -16.73 -6.84 -50.27
C ALA A 30 -16.21 -5.86 -49.19
N GLN A 31 -16.59 -4.59 -49.25
CA GLN A 31 -16.29 -3.60 -48.21
C GLN A 31 -17.03 -3.89 -46.90
N ALA A 32 -18.31 -4.28 -46.96
CA ALA A 32 -19.12 -4.61 -45.79
C ALA A 32 -18.70 -5.95 -45.12
N LEU A 33 -18.21 -6.91 -45.90
CA LEU A 33 -17.70 -8.21 -45.45
C LEU A 33 -16.23 -8.12 -44.97
N GLY A 34 -15.61 -6.94 -45.04
CA GLY A 34 -14.23 -6.73 -44.63
C GLY A 34 -13.24 -7.58 -45.44
N GLU A 35 -13.45 -7.71 -46.75
CA GLU A 35 -12.48 -8.26 -47.72
C GLU A 35 -11.35 -7.25 -48.02
N GLY A 36 -10.90 -6.52 -47.00
CA GLY A 36 -9.71 -5.67 -47.03
C GLY A 36 -8.50 -6.34 -46.39
N THR A 37 -7.37 -5.63 -46.32
CA THR A 37 -6.19 -6.07 -45.55
C THR A 37 -6.62 -6.37 -44.12
N ARG A 38 -6.48 -7.64 -43.70
CA ARG A 38 -6.76 -8.05 -42.33
C ARG A 38 -5.46 -8.07 -41.55
N VAL A 39 -5.51 -7.56 -40.33
CA VAL A 39 -4.41 -7.61 -39.37
C VAL A 39 -4.83 -8.41 -38.16
N GLN A 40 -3.86 -9.06 -37.52
CA GLN A 40 -4.10 -9.74 -36.25
C GLN A 40 -4.05 -8.70 -35.13
N VAL A 41 -5.07 -8.73 -34.28
CA VAL A 41 -5.18 -7.88 -33.10
C VAL A 41 -5.36 -8.76 -31.88
N VAL A 42 -4.68 -8.39 -30.80
CA VAL A 42 -4.83 -9.02 -29.50
C VAL A 42 -6.16 -8.59 -28.89
N VAL A 43 -7.01 -9.57 -28.61
CA VAL A 43 -8.33 -9.37 -27.98
C VAL A 43 -8.42 -10.14 -26.68
N ALA A 44 -9.27 -9.67 -25.76
CA ALA A 44 -9.57 -10.37 -24.53
C ALA A 44 -10.32 -11.69 -24.83
N LYS A 45 -9.84 -12.80 -24.28
CA LYS A 45 -10.46 -14.14 -24.44
C LYS A 45 -11.61 -14.35 -23.48
N ASN A 46 -11.48 -13.83 -22.26
CA ASN A 46 -12.45 -13.88 -21.17
C ASN A 46 -12.65 -12.47 -20.60
N THR A 47 -13.60 -12.31 -19.66
CA THR A 47 -13.73 -11.05 -18.92
C THR A 47 -12.50 -10.85 -18.05
N ILE A 48 -11.84 -9.71 -18.19
CA ILE A 48 -10.63 -9.35 -17.42
C ILE A 48 -11.00 -8.14 -16.56
N PRO A 49 -11.15 -8.31 -15.24
CA PRO A 49 -11.41 -7.18 -14.35
C PRO A 49 -10.22 -6.22 -14.30
N GLN A 50 -10.50 -4.94 -14.01
CA GLN A 50 -9.51 -3.93 -13.67
C GLN A 50 -8.57 -4.43 -12.56
N GLY A 51 -7.28 -4.10 -12.67
CA GLY A 51 -6.24 -4.52 -11.73
C GLY A 51 -5.72 -5.95 -11.96
N THR A 52 -6.24 -6.67 -12.94
CA THR A 52 -5.78 -8.03 -13.26
C THR A 52 -4.51 -7.98 -14.13
N CYS A 53 -3.49 -8.74 -13.72
CA CYS A 53 -2.30 -8.98 -14.54
C CYS A 53 -2.63 -9.89 -15.74
N LEU A 54 -2.27 -9.45 -16.94
CA LEU A 54 -2.52 -10.15 -18.18
C LEU A 54 -1.55 -11.33 -18.35
N LYS A 55 -2.14 -12.50 -18.56
CA LYS A 55 -1.44 -13.75 -18.82
C LYS A 55 -1.76 -14.24 -20.23
N PRO A 56 -0.95 -15.13 -20.83
CA PRO A 56 -1.24 -15.70 -22.15
C PRO A 56 -2.62 -16.35 -22.26
N ASN A 57 -3.20 -16.85 -21.16
CA ASN A 57 -4.53 -17.44 -21.16
C ASN A 57 -5.68 -16.41 -21.15
N HIS A 58 -5.42 -15.13 -20.89
CA HIS A 58 -6.43 -14.06 -20.89
C HIS A 58 -6.61 -13.43 -22.28
N VAL A 59 -5.64 -13.60 -23.17
CA VAL A 59 -5.59 -12.93 -24.47
C VAL A 59 -5.63 -13.94 -25.61
N THR A 60 -6.08 -13.52 -26.77
CA THR A 60 -6.03 -14.31 -28.00
C THR A 60 -5.91 -13.41 -29.22
N LEU A 61 -5.44 -13.95 -30.34
CA LEU A 61 -5.34 -13.21 -31.59
C LEU A 61 -6.60 -13.40 -32.43
N ARG A 62 -7.13 -12.29 -32.92
CA ARG A 62 -8.28 -12.29 -33.83
C ARG A 62 -8.00 -11.44 -35.06
N TRP A 63 -8.44 -11.92 -36.21
CA TRP A 63 -8.37 -11.17 -37.46
C TRP A 63 -9.40 -10.04 -37.46
N TRP A 64 -8.93 -8.81 -37.65
CA TRP A 64 -9.74 -7.61 -37.80
C TRP A 64 -9.44 -6.92 -39.14
N PRO A 65 -10.42 -6.28 -39.79
CA PRO A 65 -10.17 -5.39 -40.91
C PRO A 65 -9.28 -4.22 -40.45
N ALA A 66 -8.22 -3.91 -41.18
CA ALA A 66 -7.26 -2.88 -40.80
C ALA A 66 -7.91 -1.51 -40.52
N ASP A 67 -8.97 -1.16 -41.26
CA ASP A 67 -9.68 0.11 -41.12
C ASP A 67 -10.48 0.25 -39.82
N LEU A 68 -10.75 -0.87 -39.13
CA LEU A 68 -11.55 -0.91 -37.89
C LEU A 68 -10.70 -1.13 -36.64
N VAL A 69 -9.39 -1.25 -36.77
CA VAL A 69 -8.50 -1.46 -35.63
C VAL A 69 -8.36 -0.16 -34.83
N PRO A 70 -8.67 -0.17 -33.52
CA PRO A 70 -8.46 1.00 -32.70
C PRO A 70 -6.98 1.39 -32.65
N PRO A 71 -6.65 2.70 -32.61
CA PRO A 71 -5.27 3.14 -32.48
C PRO A 71 -4.65 2.60 -31.18
N GLY A 72 -3.40 2.13 -31.28
CA GLY A 72 -2.68 1.57 -30.13
C GLY A 72 -3.08 0.15 -29.74
N ALA A 73 -3.82 -0.57 -30.59
CA ALA A 73 -4.07 -1.99 -30.40
C ALA A 73 -2.81 -2.82 -30.64
N PHE A 74 -2.60 -3.84 -29.80
CA PHE A 74 -1.44 -4.72 -29.94
C PHE A 74 -1.68 -5.79 -31.01
N SER A 75 -0.62 -6.15 -31.73
CA SER A 75 -0.63 -7.21 -32.75
C SER A 75 0.05 -8.49 -32.26
N ASP A 76 0.84 -8.41 -31.19
CA ASP A 76 1.59 -9.52 -30.60
C ASP A 76 1.14 -9.71 -29.13
N PRO A 77 0.68 -10.92 -28.74
CA PRO A 77 0.29 -11.21 -27.36
C PRO A 77 1.43 -10.98 -26.36
N SER A 78 2.68 -11.21 -26.79
CA SER A 78 3.88 -11.11 -25.94
C SER A 78 4.09 -9.68 -25.41
N GLN A 79 3.62 -8.68 -26.17
CA GLN A 79 3.71 -7.28 -25.76
C GLN A 79 2.76 -6.95 -24.62
N VAL A 80 1.69 -7.73 -24.44
CA VAL A 80 0.64 -7.50 -23.44
C VAL A 80 0.91 -8.30 -22.16
N GLU A 81 1.85 -9.25 -22.19
CA GLU A 81 2.21 -10.05 -21.04
C GLU A 81 2.77 -9.19 -19.90
N ASN A 82 2.39 -9.52 -18.67
CA ASN A 82 2.77 -8.82 -17.43
C ASN A 82 2.26 -7.37 -17.31
N GLN A 83 1.51 -6.87 -18.29
CA GLN A 83 0.77 -5.61 -18.12
C GLN A 83 -0.49 -5.82 -17.28
N ILE A 84 -1.02 -4.75 -16.72
CA ILE A 84 -2.19 -4.77 -15.84
C ILE A 84 -3.34 -4.04 -16.51
N ALA A 85 -4.53 -4.63 -16.44
CA ALA A 85 -5.73 -4.01 -16.97
C ALA A 85 -6.10 -2.74 -16.19
N ALA A 86 -6.05 -1.57 -16.83
CA ALA A 86 -6.42 -0.30 -16.20
C ALA A 86 -7.94 -0.19 -15.96
N VAL A 87 -8.72 -1.00 -16.67
CA VAL A 87 -10.18 -1.00 -16.72
C VAL A 87 -10.66 -2.42 -17.03
N ASP A 88 -11.95 -2.69 -16.83
CA ASP A 88 -12.54 -3.97 -17.20
C ASP A 88 -12.51 -4.18 -18.72
N PHE A 89 -12.20 -5.40 -19.14
CA PHE A 89 -12.32 -5.85 -20.53
C PHE A 89 -13.37 -6.94 -20.66
N VAL A 90 -14.12 -6.88 -21.76
CA VAL A 90 -15.15 -7.86 -22.13
C VAL A 90 -14.59 -8.83 -23.20
N PRO A 91 -15.01 -10.11 -23.25
CA PRO A 91 -14.54 -11.03 -24.28
C PRO A 91 -14.72 -10.50 -25.70
N GLY A 92 -13.67 -10.59 -26.51
CA GLY A 92 -13.62 -10.12 -27.90
C GLY A 92 -13.23 -8.65 -28.07
N GLU A 93 -13.06 -7.91 -26.98
CA GLU A 93 -12.61 -6.52 -26.99
C GLU A 93 -11.11 -6.42 -27.33
N PRO A 94 -10.69 -5.53 -28.25
CA PRO A 94 -9.28 -5.31 -28.55
C PRO A 94 -8.56 -4.64 -27.39
N ILE A 95 -7.37 -5.15 -27.07
CA ILE A 95 -6.53 -4.60 -26.01
C ILE A 95 -5.66 -3.50 -26.61
N ILE A 96 -5.73 -2.32 -26.00
CA ILE A 96 -5.02 -1.11 -26.45
C ILE A 96 -4.10 -0.59 -25.35
N ALA A 97 -2.98 0.01 -25.74
CA ALA A 97 -1.97 0.52 -24.81
C ALA A 97 -2.53 1.50 -23.77
N GLY A 98 -3.43 2.41 -24.17
CA GLY A 98 -4.03 3.40 -23.26
C GLY A 98 -4.98 2.82 -22.20
N ARG A 99 -5.25 1.52 -22.22
CA ARG A 99 -6.07 0.80 -21.22
C ARG A 99 -5.27 -0.23 -20.43
N LEU A 100 -3.94 -0.19 -20.58
CA LEU A 100 -3.00 -0.99 -19.82
C LEU A 100 -2.14 -0.08 -18.95
N VAL A 101 -1.64 -0.63 -17.85
CA VAL A 101 -0.65 0.00 -16.98
C VAL A 101 0.50 -0.98 -16.84
N GLU A 102 1.72 -0.48 -16.89
CA GLU A 102 2.90 -1.28 -16.59
C GLU A 102 2.90 -1.69 -15.10
N GLU A 103 3.46 -2.85 -14.78
CA GLU A 103 3.50 -3.33 -13.39
C GLU A 103 4.24 -2.36 -12.46
N GLU A 104 5.25 -1.66 -12.96
CA GLU A 104 6.05 -0.68 -12.24
C GLU A 104 5.24 0.58 -11.87
N GLU A 105 4.36 1.03 -12.78
CA GLU A 105 3.48 2.20 -12.62
C GLU A 105 2.21 1.91 -11.81
N GLN A 106 2.06 0.67 -11.31
CA GLN A 106 0.91 0.28 -10.52
C GLN A 106 0.80 1.11 -9.23
N SER A 107 -0.39 1.67 -8.99
CA SER A 107 -0.68 2.37 -7.73
C SER A 107 -0.39 1.48 -6.52
N LEU A 108 0.30 2.02 -5.52
CA LEU A 108 0.65 1.33 -4.27
C LEU A 108 -0.55 0.64 -3.60
N ALA A 109 -1.75 1.19 -3.81
CA ALA A 109 -2.99 0.65 -3.27
C ALA A 109 -3.33 -0.76 -3.79
N TRP A 110 -2.94 -1.12 -5.02
CA TRP A 110 -3.21 -2.44 -5.59
C TRP A 110 -2.21 -3.51 -5.13
N ARG A 111 -1.05 -3.10 -4.59
CA ARG A 111 -0.02 -4.00 -4.07
C ARG A 111 -0.28 -4.46 -2.63
N LEU A 112 -1.30 -3.88 -1.98
CA LEU A 112 -1.76 -4.20 -0.63
C LEU A 112 -2.69 -5.41 -0.63
N SER A 113 -2.47 -6.32 0.30
CA SER A 113 -3.39 -7.42 0.58
C SER A 113 -4.61 -6.92 1.37
N PRO A 114 -5.75 -7.64 1.35
CA PRO A 114 -6.91 -7.28 2.17
C PRO A 114 -6.53 -7.16 3.65
N GLY A 115 -6.80 -5.99 4.25
CA GLY A 115 -6.48 -5.70 5.65
C GLY A 115 -5.13 -5.01 5.89
N GLU A 116 -4.28 -4.85 4.86
CA GLU A 116 -3.03 -4.11 4.96
C GLU A 116 -3.21 -2.61 4.66
N ARG A 117 -2.29 -1.79 5.17
CA ARG A 117 -2.16 -0.36 4.94
C ARG A 117 -0.73 -0.02 4.53
N ALA A 118 -0.59 0.88 3.57
CA ALA A 118 0.70 1.45 3.20
C ALA A 118 1.06 2.55 4.20
N VAL A 119 2.20 2.41 4.88
CA VAL A 119 2.71 3.42 5.82
C VAL A 119 4.11 3.83 5.38
N ALA A 120 4.30 5.14 5.20
CA ALA A 120 5.60 5.73 4.93
C ALA A 120 6.31 6.02 6.26
N VAL A 121 7.50 5.47 6.45
CA VAL A 121 8.31 5.67 7.66
C VAL A 121 9.74 6.09 7.30
N PRO A 122 10.29 7.12 7.96
CA PRO A 122 11.69 7.47 7.82
C PRO A 122 12.54 6.42 8.56
N VAL A 123 13.57 5.90 7.90
CA VAL A 123 14.46 4.87 8.41
C VAL A 123 15.93 5.24 8.17
N ARG A 124 16.81 4.64 8.98
CA ARG A 124 18.27 4.71 8.87
C ARG A 124 18.86 3.36 8.47
N GLY A 125 20.12 3.35 8.06
CA GLY A 125 20.86 2.13 7.72
C GLY A 125 20.51 1.52 6.37
N VAL A 126 19.94 2.33 5.47
CA VAL A 126 19.60 1.91 4.09
C VAL A 126 20.76 2.21 3.11
N GLU A 127 21.77 2.98 3.55
CA GLU A 127 23.00 3.26 2.80
C GLU A 127 23.71 1.95 2.38
N GLY A 128 23.94 1.79 1.08
CA GLY A 128 24.57 0.60 0.49
C GLY A 128 23.63 -0.60 0.27
N LEU A 129 22.34 -0.47 0.61
CA LEU A 129 21.31 -1.48 0.39
C LEU A 129 20.27 -1.05 -0.65
N GLU A 130 20.47 0.07 -1.36
CA GLU A 130 19.47 0.71 -2.22
C GLU A 130 19.04 -0.21 -3.37
N ARG A 131 19.97 -0.94 -3.96
CA ARG A 131 19.69 -1.91 -5.03
C ARG A 131 18.87 -3.10 -4.54
N GLU A 132 18.91 -3.35 -3.24
CA GLU A 132 18.28 -4.51 -2.63
C GLU A 132 16.87 -4.17 -2.09
N LEU A 133 16.56 -2.88 -1.91
CA LEU A 133 15.24 -2.38 -1.52
C LEU A 133 14.25 -2.31 -2.69
N THR A 134 14.08 -3.42 -3.39
CA THR A 134 13.09 -3.56 -4.47
C THR A 134 11.71 -3.85 -3.89
N HIS A 135 10.67 -3.41 -4.61
CA HIS A 135 9.27 -3.73 -4.30
C HIS A 135 9.07 -5.25 -4.09
N GLY A 136 8.24 -5.61 -3.10
CA GLY A 136 7.88 -7.01 -2.83
C GLY A 136 8.84 -7.76 -1.90
N ARG A 137 10.01 -7.19 -1.59
CA ARG A 137 10.95 -7.79 -0.62
C ARG A 137 10.48 -7.67 0.81
N ARG A 138 11.04 -8.49 1.69
CA ARG A 138 10.73 -8.48 3.12
C ARG A 138 11.86 -7.85 3.92
N VAL A 139 11.49 -7.06 4.90
CA VAL A 139 12.41 -6.33 5.77
C VAL A 139 11.97 -6.44 7.23
N ASP A 140 12.94 -6.29 8.12
CA ASP A 140 12.73 -6.18 9.56
C ASP A 140 13.05 -4.73 9.99
N LEU A 141 12.41 -4.28 11.06
CA LEU A 141 12.60 -2.93 11.59
C LEU A 141 13.07 -2.98 13.04
N LEU A 142 14.21 -2.36 13.28
CA LEU A 142 14.77 -2.17 14.61
C LEU A 142 14.51 -0.75 15.08
N GLY A 143 13.88 -0.60 16.24
CA GLY A 143 13.59 0.69 16.85
C GLY A 143 14.52 0.93 18.03
N THR A 144 15.17 2.09 18.03
CA THR A 144 15.98 2.56 19.16
C THR A 144 15.34 3.81 19.74
N PHE A 145 15.14 3.82 21.06
CA PHE A 145 14.54 4.95 21.78
C PHE A 145 15.25 5.17 23.11
N LEU A 146 15.23 6.41 23.59
CA LEU A 146 15.76 6.77 24.90
C LEU A 146 14.69 6.51 25.96
N ASP A 147 15.00 5.69 26.95
CA ASP A 147 14.16 5.54 28.12
C ASP A 147 14.47 6.65 29.12
N TYR A 148 13.54 7.59 29.27
CA TYR A 148 13.69 8.72 30.19
C TYR A 148 13.76 8.33 31.67
N GLY A 149 13.32 7.12 32.04
CA GLY A 149 13.42 6.63 33.42
C GLY A 149 14.84 6.19 33.79
N THR A 150 15.53 5.55 32.85
CA THR A 150 16.90 5.03 33.06
C THR A 150 17.99 5.90 32.44
N GLY A 151 17.64 6.81 31.53
CA GLY A 151 18.57 7.61 30.75
C GLY A 151 19.35 6.80 29.70
N LEU A 152 18.93 5.56 29.42
CA LEU A 152 19.63 4.65 28.53
C LEU A 152 18.86 4.43 27.23
N GLU A 153 19.61 4.24 26.14
CA GLU A 153 19.04 3.83 24.89
C GLU A 153 18.68 2.34 24.92
N ASN A 154 17.46 2.06 24.51
CA ASN A 154 16.89 0.74 24.37
C ASN A 154 16.65 0.46 22.89
N SER A 155 17.10 -0.69 22.43
CA SER A 155 16.87 -1.18 21.07
C SER A 155 16.00 -2.42 21.10
N VAL A 156 14.96 -2.44 20.28
CA VAL A 156 14.00 -3.55 20.17
C VAL A 156 13.59 -3.74 18.73
N VAL A 157 13.35 -4.99 18.32
CA VAL A 157 12.76 -5.28 17.01
C VAL A 157 11.28 -4.88 17.06
N VAL A 158 10.90 -3.90 16.25
CA VAL A 158 9.55 -3.33 16.24
C VAL A 158 8.63 -4.19 15.38
N LEU A 159 9.10 -4.56 14.19
CA LEU A 159 8.40 -5.41 13.25
C LEU A 159 9.38 -6.36 12.56
N GLU A 160 8.86 -7.53 12.20
CA GLU A 160 9.58 -8.56 11.47
C GLU A 160 8.75 -9.00 10.27
N ASN A 161 9.42 -9.44 9.20
CA ASN A 161 8.82 -10.03 8.00
C ASN A 161 7.89 -9.10 7.21
N VAL A 162 8.11 -7.79 7.26
CA VAL A 162 7.21 -6.80 6.68
C VAL A 162 7.49 -6.66 5.18
N LYS A 163 6.44 -6.60 4.36
CA LYS A 163 6.57 -6.41 2.91
C LYS A 163 6.89 -4.94 2.59
N LEU A 164 7.97 -4.73 1.87
CA LEU A 164 8.37 -3.45 1.31
C LEU A 164 7.56 -3.17 0.04
N LEU A 165 6.90 -2.02 0.01
CA LEU A 165 6.14 -1.56 -1.15
C LEU A 165 6.95 -0.60 -2.01
N ASP A 166 7.73 0.28 -1.39
CA ASP A 166 8.53 1.29 -2.08
C ASP A 166 9.63 1.83 -1.15
N ALA A 167 10.70 2.38 -1.72
CA ALA A 167 11.77 3.03 -0.99
C ALA A 167 12.20 4.29 -1.75
N THR A 168 12.05 5.45 -1.11
CA THR A 168 12.44 6.73 -1.68
C THR A 168 13.51 7.38 -0.83
N SER A 169 14.52 7.93 -1.50
CA SER A 169 15.54 8.75 -0.85
C SER A 169 15.20 10.21 -1.10
N THR A 170 14.78 10.93 -0.06
CA THR A 170 14.62 12.38 -0.16
C THR A 170 16.00 13.01 -0.02
N GLU A 171 16.57 13.46 -1.14
CA GLU A 171 17.78 14.29 -1.13
C GLU A 171 17.42 15.68 -0.59
N ASN A 172 18.07 16.09 0.49
CA ASN A 172 17.95 17.47 0.96
C ASN A 172 18.66 18.41 -0.03
N ALA A 173 17.92 19.39 -0.57
CA ALA A 173 18.44 20.40 -1.49
C ALA A 173 19.63 21.24 -0.94
N TYR A 174 19.93 21.12 0.36
CA TYR A 174 21.01 21.84 1.05
C TYR A 174 22.27 21.00 1.34
N GLY A 175 22.40 19.79 0.78
CA GLY A 175 23.67 19.04 0.83
C GLY A 175 24.08 18.53 2.22
N SER A 176 23.18 18.53 3.20
CA SER A 176 23.41 17.84 4.47
C SER A 176 23.37 16.32 4.21
N SER A 177 24.52 15.67 4.37
CA SER A 177 24.82 14.25 4.07
C SER A 177 24.04 13.20 4.89
N PHE A 178 22.91 13.59 5.50
CA PHE A 178 21.99 12.71 6.21
C PHE A 178 20.63 12.76 5.52
N GLY A 179 20.55 12.24 4.29
CA GLY A 179 19.26 12.01 3.63
C GLY A 179 18.44 11.05 4.49
N SER A 180 17.27 11.47 4.97
CA SER A 180 16.34 10.56 5.62
C SER A 180 15.71 9.68 4.54
N GLN A 181 16.09 8.42 4.46
CA GLN A 181 15.48 7.48 3.53
C GLN A 181 14.10 7.11 4.07
N THR A 182 13.08 7.22 3.23
CA THR A 182 11.70 6.91 3.59
C THR A 182 11.28 5.65 2.88
N VAL A 183 10.82 4.66 3.63
CA VAL A 183 10.31 3.41 3.08
C VAL A 183 8.81 3.32 3.27
N VAL A 184 8.13 2.76 2.27
CA VAL A 184 6.70 2.49 2.30
C VAL A 184 6.50 1.01 2.52
N LEU A 185 5.78 0.66 3.58
CA LEU A 185 5.63 -0.71 4.04
C LEU A 185 4.15 -1.11 4.03
N ALA A 186 3.86 -2.36 3.69
CA ALA A 186 2.55 -2.96 3.87
C ALA A 186 2.45 -3.55 5.28
N VAL A 187 1.63 -2.93 6.12
CA VAL A 187 1.48 -3.30 7.53
C VAL A 187 0.01 -3.40 7.91
N THR A 188 -0.28 -4.18 8.95
CA THR A 188 -1.62 -4.19 9.55
C THR A 188 -1.89 -2.89 10.32
N PRO A 189 -3.16 -2.55 10.62
CA PRO A 189 -3.49 -1.36 11.40
C PRO A 189 -2.85 -1.33 12.79
N GLU A 190 -2.64 -2.48 13.42
CA GLU A 190 -1.97 -2.60 14.73
C GLU A 190 -0.47 -2.31 14.62
N GLU A 191 0.18 -2.85 13.60
CA GLU A 191 1.60 -2.60 13.32
C GLU A 191 1.85 -1.14 12.93
N ALA A 192 0.93 -0.53 12.17
CA ALA A 192 0.97 0.89 11.85
C ALA A 192 0.99 1.78 13.11
N GLN A 193 0.24 1.42 14.16
CA GLN A 193 0.26 2.15 15.42
C GLN A 193 1.62 2.04 16.12
N LYS A 194 2.23 0.85 16.13
CA LYS A 194 3.58 0.64 16.68
C LYS A 194 4.61 1.50 15.94
N LEU A 195 4.56 1.50 14.61
CA LEU A 195 5.45 2.32 13.79
C LEU A 195 5.27 3.82 14.02
N ALA A 196 4.02 4.29 14.10
CA ALA A 196 3.73 5.68 14.39
C ALA A 196 4.29 6.12 15.76
N LEU A 197 4.16 5.26 16.77
CA LEU A 197 4.73 5.51 18.10
C LEU A 197 6.26 5.65 18.02
N PHE A 198 6.94 4.66 17.43
CA PHE A 198 8.40 4.67 17.30
C PHE A 198 8.92 5.83 16.44
N SER A 199 8.21 6.18 15.37
CA SER A 199 8.57 7.33 14.53
C SER A 199 8.51 8.65 15.29
N SER A 200 7.73 8.74 16.37
CA SER A 200 7.63 9.95 17.21
C SER A 200 8.61 9.97 18.39
N SER A 201 8.97 8.79 18.91
CA SER A 201 9.72 8.66 20.16
C SER A 201 11.19 8.27 19.98
N GLY A 202 11.60 7.86 18.78
CA GLY A 202 12.93 7.30 18.54
C GLY A 202 13.34 7.26 17.08
N GLN A 203 14.28 6.36 16.77
CA GLN A 203 14.81 6.15 15.43
C GLN A 203 14.53 4.72 14.98
N LEU A 204 14.16 4.57 13.71
CA LEU A 204 13.96 3.29 13.06
C LEU A 204 15.17 2.97 12.16
N HIS A 205 15.65 1.74 12.24
CA HIS A 205 16.67 1.17 11.37
C HIS A 205 16.06 0.05 10.55
N LEU A 206 16.35 0.04 9.26
CA LEU A 206 15.91 -1.02 8.37
C LEU A 206 16.94 -2.15 8.36
N LEU A 207 16.44 -3.38 8.45
CA LEU A 207 17.23 -4.59 8.32
C LEU A 207 16.71 -5.39 7.14
N LEU A 208 17.58 -5.73 6.20
CA LEU A 208 17.20 -6.59 5.09
C LEU A 208 17.12 -8.05 5.56
N ARG A 209 16.04 -8.74 5.20
CA ARG A 209 15.86 -10.16 5.48
C ARG A 209 16.39 -11.02 4.31
N PRO A 210 17.10 -12.13 4.56
CA PRO A 210 17.47 -13.07 3.50
C PRO A 210 16.25 -13.68 2.80
N GLU A 211 16.36 -13.96 1.50
CA GLU A 211 15.27 -14.57 0.71
C GLU A 211 15.00 -16.04 1.07
N ALA A 212 15.99 -16.74 1.63
CA ALA A 212 15.82 -18.10 2.10
C ALA A 212 15.13 -18.12 3.46
N GLU A 213 13.98 -18.81 3.55
CA GLU A 213 13.29 -19.10 4.80
C GLU A 213 14.18 -19.95 5.72
N GLU A 214 14.96 -19.31 6.58
CA GLU A 214 15.41 -19.96 7.81
C GLU A 214 14.32 -19.77 8.86
N LYS A 215 13.70 -20.89 9.23
CA LYS A 215 12.82 -21.06 10.38
C LYS A 215 13.37 -20.21 11.52
N SER A 216 12.68 -19.10 11.81
CA SER A 216 13.12 -18.05 12.73
C SER A 216 13.95 -18.64 13.87
N ILE A 217 15.27 -18.41 13.86
CA ILE A 217 16.08 -18.64 15.04
C ILE A 217 15.46 -17.69 16.06
N GLY A 218 14.68 -18.25 16.99
CA GLY A 218 13.84 -17.51 17.91
C GLY A 218 14.69 -16.61 18.77
N SER A 219 15.02 -15.43 18.26
CA SER A 219 15.47 -14.31 19.07
C SER A 219 14.24 -13.93 19.88
N LYS A 220 14.18 -14.38 21.12
CA LYS A 220 13.26 -13.80 22.09
C LYS A 220 13.53 -12.30 22.03
N GLY A 221 12.59 -11.52 21.48
CA GLY A 221 12.68 -10.06 21.26
C GLY A 221 12.88 -9.31 22.56
N GLY A 222 14.06 -9.47 23.14
CA GLY A 222 14.49 -8.83 24.37
C GLY A 222 14.94 -7.42 24.04
N VAL A 223 14.55 -6.50 24.92
CA VAL A 223 15.07 -5.13 24.87
C VAL A 223 16.58 -5.20 25.15
N LEU A 224 17.37 -4.75 24.19
CA LEU A 224 18.81 -4.59 24.35
C LEU A 224 19.09 -3.16 24.80
N THR A 225 19.63 -3.02 26.00
CA THR A 225 20.08 -1.74 26.54
C THR A 225 21.61 -1.63 26.41
N VAL A 226 22.14 -0.41 26.39
CA VAL A 226 23.59 -0.13 26.46
C VAL A 226 24.28 -0.92 27.60
N ARG A 227 23.61 -1.12 28.73
CA ARG A 227 24.13 -1.93 29.86
C ARG A 227 24.30 -3.41 29.50
N ASN A 228 23.34 -4.00 28.77
CA ASN A 228 23.42 -5.39 28.32
C ASN A 228 24.57 -5.56 27.32
N LEU A 229 24.83 -4.55 26.47
CA LEU A 229 25.96 -4.53 25.53
C LEU A 229 27.32 -4.57 26.24
N PHE A 230 27.45 -3.86 27.37
CA PHE A 230 28.70 -3.84 28.16
C PHE A 230 28.77 -4.94 29.24
N GLY A 231 27.84 -5.90 29.24
CA GLY A 231 27.82 -6.99 30.23
C GLY A 231 27.55 -6.53 31.67
N LEU A 232 26.96 -5.34 31.85
CA LEU A 232 26.60 -4.82 33.16
C LEU A 232 25.27 -5.46 33.61
N PRO A 233 25.17 -5.93 34.86
CA PRO A 233 23.96 -6.59 35.34
C PRO A 233 22.76 -5.66 35.22
N ALA A 234 21.66 -6.22 34.70
CA ALA A 234 20.37 -5.53 34.63
C ALA A 234 19.98 -5.10 36.05
N GLU A 235 19.61 -3.82 36.21
CA GLU A 235 19.07 -3.36 37.47
C GLU A 235 17.75 -4.10 37.68
N GLY A 236 17.75 -5.06 38.60
CA GLY A 236 16.54 -5.80 38.94
C GLY A 236 15.47 -4.77 39.29
N ARG A 237 14.41 -4.72 38.48
CA ARG A 237 13.17 -4.03 38.82
C ARG A 237 12.75 -4.64 40.15
N LYS A 238 13.08 -3.97 41.26
CA LYS A 238 12.54 -4.33 42.57
C LYS A 238 11.05 -4.09 42.46
N GLU A 239 10.32 -5.13 42.12
CA GLU A 239 8.93 -5.29 42.53
C GLU A 239 8.93 -5.38 44.05
N ASN A 240 9.19 -4.23 44.70
CA ASN A 240 8.67 -3.97 46.02
C ASN A 240 7.17 -3.73 45.83
N ALA A 241 6.44 -4.80 45.50
CA ALA A 241 5.09 -4.93 45.99
C ALA A 241 5.24 -4.93 47.51
N GLY A 242 5.08 -3.74 48.11
CA GLY A 242 4.98 -3.59 49.54
C GLY A 242 3.77 -4.39 50.01
N SER A 243 4.00 -5.65 50.36
CA SER A 243 3.13 -6.41 51.24
C SER A 243 3.24 -5.74 52.60
N TRP A 244 2.27 -4.87 52.89
CA TRP A 244 2.04 -4.47 54.27
C TRP A 244 1.66 -5.74 55.04
N PRO A 245 2.33 -6.07 56.16
CA PRO A 245 1.91 -7.17 57.00
C PRO A 245 0.56 -6.80 57.59
N VAL A 246 -0.51 -7.44 57.10
CA VAL A 246 -1.80 -7.41 57.80
C VAL A 246 -1.68 -8.45 58.91
N ASP A 247 -1.23 -7.99 60.07
CA ASP A 247 -1.25 -8.78 61.29
C ASP A 247 -2.10 -8.10 62.36
N GLY A 248 -2.81 -8.91 63.11
CA GLY A 248 -3.25 -8.57 64.46
C GLY A 248 -4.52 -7.72 64.60
N ARG A 249 -5.61 -8.39 64.97
CA ARG A 249 -6.77 -7.81 65.66
C ARG A 249 -6.31 -6.90 66.81
N GLY A 250 -6.85 -5.69 66.87
CA GLY A 250 -6.74 -4.79 68.02
C GLY A 250 -7.99 -3.94 68.13
N GLN A 251 -8.83 -4.29 69.11
CA GLN A 251 -9.97 -3.50 69.56
C GLN A 251 -9.49 -2.18 70.19
N GLY A 252 -10.23 -1.10 69.91
CA GLY A 252 -10.64 -0.10 70.90
C GLY A 252 -9.63 0.96 71.36
N LEU A 253 -10.18 2.11 71.75
CA LEU A 253 -9.58 3.31 72.36
C LEU A 253 -9.11 4.35 71.33
N GLU A 254 -9.95 5.30 70.88
CA GLU A 254 -10.54 6.45 71.60
C GLU A 254 -9.62 7.69 71.57
N ASP A 255 -10.19 8.74 70.98
CA ASP A 255 -9.82 10.16 70.92
C ASP A 255 -8.36 10.57 70.65
N GLN A 256 -8.13 11.17 69.47
CA GLN A 256 -7.93 12.63 69.41
C GLN A 256 -7.94 13.19 67.98
N ASP A 257 -8.63 14.32 67.89
CA ASP A 257 -8.79 15.27 66.82
C ASP A 257 -7.47 15.67 66.14
N SER A 258 -7.40 15.57 64.81
CA SER A 258 -6.50 16.40 63.99
C SER A 258 -7.02 16.49 62.56
N THR A 259 -7.79 17.55 62.33
CA THR A 259 -8.10 18.18 61.06
C THR A 259 -6.95 18.10 60.04
N ARG A 260 -7.18 17.53 58.85
CA ARG A 260 -6.26 17.64 57.71
C ARG A 260 -6.66 18.83 56.84
N THR A 261 -5.85 19.89 56.93
CA THR A 261 -5.89 21.07 56.07
C THR A 261 -5.48 20.71 54.65
N VAL A 262 -6.31 21.08 53.66
CA VAL A 262 -5.96 21.00 52.24
C VAL A 262 -5.53 22.39 51.79
N GLU A 263 -4.23 22.55 51.51
CA GLU A 263 -3.67 23.78 50.94
C GLU A 263 -3.68 23.69 49.41
N ILE A 264 -4.48 24.54 48.77
CA ILE A 264 -4.53 24.69 47.32
C ILE A 264 -3.76 25.96 46.98
N ILE A 265 -2.56 25.81 46.42
CA ILE A 265 -1.77 26.95 45.94
C ILE A 265 -2.25 27.31 44.53
N ARG A 266 -3.04 28.39 44.43
CA ARG A 266 -3.15 29.19 43.21
C ARG A 266 -2.86 30.65 43.56
N GLY A 267 -2.10 31.31 42.70
CA GLY A 267 -1.54 32.64 42.92
C GLY A 267 -2.53 33.70 43.39
N THR A 268 -1.99 34.57 44.26
CA THR A 268 -2.41 35.93 44.63
C THR A 268 -3.83 36.15 45.17
N SER A 269 -3.92 36.32 46.50
CA SER A 269 -5.00 36.94 47.31
C SER A 269 -6.24 36.07 47.58
N SER A 270 -6.87 35.99 48.76
CA SER A 270 -6.64 36.50 50.13
C SER A 270 -7.64 35.79 51.08
N THR A 271 -7.24 35.61 52.33
CA THR A 271 -7.97 35.08 53.50
C THR A 271 -9.32 35.75 53.78
N VAL A 272 -10.32 34.97 54.22
CA VAL A 272 -11.39 35.42 55.11
C VAL A 272 -11.70 34.32 56.13
N GLU A 273 -11.47 34.62 57.42
CA GLU A 273 -11.98 33.87 58.58
C GLU A 273 -13.28 34.50 59.07
N ILE A 274 -14.28 33.70 59.45
CA ILE A 274 -15.34 34.08 60.42
C ILE A 274 -15.67 32.87 61.30
N PRO A 275 -15.75 33.01 62.64
CA PRO A 275 -15.77 31.93 63.62
C PRO A 275 -17.14 31.29 63.89
N ALA A 276 -17.10 30.11 64.52
CA ALA A 276 -18.24 29.39 65.05
C ALA A 276 -18.75 29.98 66.39
N SER A 277 -20.02 30.36 66.42
CA SER A 277 -20.93 30.36 67.59
C SER A 277 -22.34 30.67 67.04
N ALA A 278 -23.47 30.14 67.48
CA ALA A 278 -23.83 29.38 68.67
C ALA A 278 -25.16 28.63 68.40
N ALA A 279 -25.48 27.71 69.30
CA ALA A 279 -26.75 26.99 69.43
C ALA A 279 -28.02 27.82 69.22
N PHE A 280 -29.09 27.22 68.68
CA PHE A 280 -30.30 26.90 69.47
C PHE A 280 -31.36 26.13 68.65
N THR A 281 -32.01 25.22 69.36
CA THR A 281 -33.20 24.39 69.13
C THR A 281 -34.34 25.04 68.32
N ARG A 282 -34.95 24.31 67.37
CA ARG A 282 -36.24 23.58 67.52
C ARG A 282 -36.59 22.77 66.29
#